data_AF-A0A3A6HSN2-F1
#
_entry.id   AF-A0A3A6HSN2-F1
#
_cell.length_a   1.000
_cell.length_b   1.000
_cell.length_c   1.000
_cell.angle_alpha   90.00
_cell.angle_beta   90.00
_cell.angle_gamma   90.00
#
_symmetry.space_group_name_H-M   'P 1'
#
loop_
_entity.id
_entity.type
_entity.pdbx_description
1 polymer ?
#
loop_
_entity_poly.entity_id
_entity_poly.type
_entity_poly.pdbx_seq_one_letter_code
_entity_poly.pdbx_strand_id
1 'polypeptide(L)'
;MAHGHENLIPFNKRTEEEQREIRSKGGKASGEARRRKADFRKTLNQLLTTEINSDEWTPLLNSLGLESTLEAAVNMAMIKEAMSGNVKAYTAIRDTIGQTTKSEEDIKEQEERIQGVKLDNTAKRQQAKAEESSSLADAIEEAFNERNE
;
A
#
# COMPACT_ATOMS: atom_id res chain seq x y z
N MET A 1 -3.96 28.91 -4.02
CA MET A 1 -3.11 28.37 -2.95
C MET A 1 -4.01 27.64 -1.97
N ALA A 2 -3.62 26.47 -1.46
CA ALA A 2 -4.47 25.67 -0.58
C ALA A 2 -4.36 26.18 0.87
N HIS A 3 -5.33 26.98 1.29
CA HIS A 3 -5.44 27.49 2.67
C HIS A 3 -6.09 26.43 3.57
N GLY A 4 -5.28 25.59 4.20
CA GLY A 4 -5.75 24.53 5.10
C GLY A 4 -4.93 24.35 6.39
N HIS A 5 -3.85 25.11 6.55
CA HIS A 5 -2.91 24.98 7.67
C HIS A 5 -3.02 26.13 8.71
N GLU A 6 -3.84 27.14 8.44
CA GLU A 6 -3.93 28.37 9.26
C GLU A 6 -4.38 28.09 10.70
N ASN A 7 -5.11 26.99 10.93
CA ASN A 7 -5.60 26.57 12.24
C ASN A 7 -4.77 25.43 12.88
N LEU A 8 -3.65 25.02 12.28
CA LEU A 8 -2.84 23.90 12.79
C LEU A 8 -1.72 24.42 13.69
N ILE A 9 -1.60 23.84 14.89
CA ILE A 9 -0.44 24.08 15.76
C ILE A 9 0.79 23.36 15.15
N PRO A 10 1.88 24.06 14.86
CA PRO A 10 3.13 23.44 14.40
C PRO A 10 3.70 22.46 15.44
N PHE A 11 4.38 21.40 14.98
CA PHE A 11 4.90 20.35 15.86
C PHE A 11 5.89 20.86 16.91
N ASN A 12 6.75 21.81 16.52
CA ASN A 12 7.72 22.48 17.41
C ASN A 12 7.10 23.44 18.44
N LYS A 13 5.79 23.72 18.34
CA LYS A 13 5.06 24.56 19.30
C LYS A 13 4.20 23.73 20.28
N ARG A 14 4.30 22.39 20.23
CA ARG A 14 3.60 21.47 21.14
C ARG A 14 4.54 20.95 22.22
N THR A 15 4.00 20.65 23.39
CA THR A 15 4.77 20.00 24.46
C THR A 15 5.12 18.56 24.10
N GLU A 16 6.15 17.99 24.72
CA GLU A 16 6.52 16.59 24.49
C GLU A 16 5.38 15.61 24.83
N GLU A 17 4.61 15.91 25.87
CA GLU A 17 3.45 15.12 26.29
C GLU A 17 2.35 15.11 25.22
N GLU A 18 2.01 16.29 24.68
CA GLU A 18 1.04 16.43 23.59
C GLU A 18 1.49 15.67 22.35
N GLN A 19 2.77 15.77 22.00
CA GLN A 19 3.35 15.06 20.87
C GLN A 19 3.27 13.54 21.07
N ARG A 20 3.57 13.04 22.27
CA ARG A 20 3.47 11.61 22.62
C ARG A 20 2.02 11.13 22.52
N GLU A 21 1.06 11.90 23.02
CA GLU A 21 -0.34 11.54 22.96
C GLU A 21 -0.85 11.50 21.51
N ILE A 22 -0.53 12.50 20.69
CA ILE A 22 -0.90 12.56 19.27
C ILE A 22 -0.29 11.37 18.52
N ARG A 23 1.00 11.07 18.73
CA ARG A 23 1.68 9.92 18.11
C ARG A 23 1.03 8.61 18.52
N SER A 24 0.69 8.44 19.79
CA SER A 24 0.02 7.26 20.31
C SER A 24 -1.38 7.09 19.69
N LYS A 25 -2.19 8.15 19.65
CA LYS A 25 -3.51 8.16 19.01
C LYS A 25 -3.41 7.82 17.53
N GLY A 26 -2.47 8.44 16.81
CA GLY A 26 -2.22 8.16 15.39
C GLY A 26 -1.79 6.72 15.15
N GLY A 27 -0.88 6.18 15.98
CA GLY A 27 -0.43 4.80 15.90
C GLY A 27 -1.55 3.79 16.15
N LYS A 28 -2.39 4.03 17.17
CA LYS A 28 -3.56 3.20 17.48
C LYS A 28 -4.58 3.22 16.35
N ALA A 29 -4.96 4.41 15.86
CA ALA A 29 -5.92 4.56 14.76
C ALA A 29 -5.41 3.92 13.47
N SER A 30 -4.13 4.12 13.13
CA SER A 30 -3.49 3.46 11.98
C SER A 30 -3.44 1.95 12.14
N GLY A 31 -3.13 1.45 13.34
CA GLY A 31 -3.16 0.02 13.67
C GLY A 31 -4.55 -0.59 13.51
N GLU A 32 -5.58 0.09 14.00
CA GLU A 32 -6.97 -0.32 13.87
C GLU A 32 -7.43 -0.35 12.41
N ALA A 33 -7.13 0.70 11.65
CA ALA A 33 -7.42 0.73 10.21
C ALA A 33 -6.72 -0.40 9.45
N ARG A 34 -5.47 -0.73 9.80
CA ARG A 34 -4.73 -1.86 9.21
C ARG A 34 -5.39 -3.20 9.55
N ARG A 35 -5.78 -3.42 10.81
CA ARG A 35 -6.49 -4.64 11.25
C ARG A 35 -7.82 -4.79 10.53
N ARG A 36 -8.65 -3.74 10.50
CA ARG A 36 -9.92 -3.73 9.77
C ARG A 36 -9.75 -4.12 8.29
N LYS A 37 -8.72 -3.59 7.61
CA LYS A 37 -8.42 -3.97 6.23
C LYS A 37 -7.99 -5.44 6.09
N ALA A 38 -7.20 -5.95 7.05
CA ALA A 38 -6.79 -7.35 7.05
C ALA A 38 -7.97 -8.30 7.29
N ASP A 39 -8.83 -7.98 8.26
CA ASP A 39 -10.04 -8.73 8.57
C ASP A 39 -10.99 -8.72 7.37
N PHE A 40 -11.18 -7.56 6.72
CA PHE A 40 -11.98 -7.47 5.51
C PHE A 40 -11.44 -8.37 4.39
N ARG A 41 -10.13 -8.37 4.13
CA ARG A 41 -9.52 -9.28 3.14
C ARG A 41 -9.75 -10.73 3.49
N LYS A 42 -9.60 -11.09 4.77
CA LYS A 42 -9.82 -12.46 5.24
C LYS A 42 -11.28 -12.88 5.01
N THR A 43 -12.23 -12.06 5.43
CA THR A 43 -13.67 -12.33 5.23
C THR A 43 -14.03 -12.40 3.76
N LEU A 44 -13.54 -11.48 2.94
CA LEU A 44 -13.82 -11.48 1.50
C LEU A 44 -13.29 -12.74 0.82
N ASN A 45 -12.06 -13.17 1.13
CA ASN A 45 -11.52 -14.42 0.60
C ASN A 45 -12.38 -15.63 1.00
N GLN A 46 -12.83 -15.70 2.26
CA GLN A 46 -13.72 -16.77 2.71
C GLN A 46 -15.03 -16.80 1.91
N LEU A 47 -15.64 -15.63 1.67
CA LEU A 47 -16.87 -15.52 0.88
C LEU A 47 -16.64 -15.95 -0.57
N LEU A 48 -15.55 -15.50 -1.19
CA LEU A 48 -15.22 -15.81 -2.58
C LEU A 48 -14.95 -17.30 -2.81
N THR A 49 -14.31 -17.97 -1.85
CA THR A 49 -14.05 -19.43 -1.93
C THR A 49 -15.26 -20.29 -1.54
N THR A 50 -16.38 -19.69 -1.13
CA THR A 50 -17.56 -20.46 -0.74
C THR A 50 -18.24 -21.04 -1.98
N GLU A 51 -18.59 -22.32 -1.93
CA GLU A 51 -19.38 -22.98 -2.98
C GLU A 51 -20.80 -22.39 -3.05
N ILE A 52 -21.27 -22.20 -4.27
CA ILE A 52 -22.62 -21.73 -4.57
C ILE A 52 -23.38 -22.82 -5.31
N ASN A 53 -24.69 -22.86 -5.07
CA ASN A 53 -25.63 -23.65 -5.86
C ASN A 53 -26.53 -22.68 -6.64
N SER A 54 -26.19 -22.47 -7.92
CA SER A 54 -26.88 -21.54 -8.82
C SER A 54 -27.28 -22.27 -10.09
N ASP A 55 -28.57 -22.18 -10.44
CA ASP A 55 -29.12 -22.83 -11.64
C ASP A 55 -28.46 -22.36 -12.94
N GLU A 56 -28.00 -21.10 -13.00
CA GLU A 56 -27.30 -20.55 -14.17
C GLU A 56 -25.79 -20.89 -14.13
N TRP A 57 -25.13 -20.59 -13.01
CA TRP A 57 -23.66 -20.62 -12.95
C TRP A 57 -23.09 -22.00 -12.67
N THR A 58 -23.71 -22.80 -11.80
CA THR A 58 -23.17 -24.11 -11.40
C THR A 58 -23.01 -25.07 -12.58
N PRO A 59 -24.00 -25.25 -13.49
CA PRO A 59 -23.83 -26.12 -14.65
C PRO A 59 -22.75 -25.61 -15.61
N LEU A 60 -22.70 -24.30 -15.84
CA LEU A 60 -21.73 -23.68 -16.73
C LEU A 60 -20.30 -23.86 -16.21
N LEU A 61 -20.06 -23.54 -14.94
CA LEU A 61 -18.74 -23.67 -14.31
C LEU A 61 -18.27 -25.13 -14.30
N ASN A 62 -19.15 -26.06 -13.92
CA ASN A 62 -18.84 -27.49 -13.92
C ASN A 62 -18.51 -28.01 -15.34
N SER A 63 -19.20 -27.53 -16.37
CA SER A 63 -18.92 -27.89 -17.77
C SER A 63 -17.52 -27.46 -18.23
N LEU A 64 -16.95 -26.43 -17.61
CA LEU A 64 -15.60 -25.93 -17.86
C LEU A 64 -14.55 -26.58 -16.95
N GLY A 65 -14.95 -27.53 -16.09
CA GLY A 65 -14.08 -28.16 -15.10
C GLY A 65 -13.69 -27.25 -13.94
N LEU A 66 -14.47 -26.18 -13.70
CA LEU A 66 -14.26 -25.24 -12.61
C LEU A 66 -15.17 -25.58 -11.43
N GLU A 67 -14.70 -25.29 -10.22
CA GLU A 67 -15.55 -25.33 -9.02
C GLU A 67 -16.60 -24.21 -9.07
N SER A 68 -17.82 -24.54 -8.67
CA SER A 68 -18.93 -23.58 -8.59
C SER A 68 -18.81 -22.72 -7.34
N THR A 69 -17.76 -21.91 -7.24
CA THR A 69 -17.55 -20.94 -6.15
C THR A 69 -18.10 -19.57 -6.50
N LEU A 70 -18.32 -18.73 -5.48
CA LEU A 70 -18.74 -17.34 -5.69
C LEU A 70 -17.71 -16.56 -6.54
N GLU A 71 -16.41 -16.81 -6.33
CA GLU A 71 -15.33 -16.23 -7.12
C GLU A 71 -15.46 -16.58 -8.60
N ALA A 72 -15.62 -17.86 -8.91
CA ALA A 72 -15.73 -18.33 -10.28
C ALA A 72 -16.95 -17.74 -10.99
N ALA A 73 -18.08 -17.64 -10.28
CA ALA A 73 -19.30 -17.03 -10.81
C ALA A 73 -19.14 -15.52 -11.08
N VAL A 74 -18.52 -14.76 -10.16
CA VAL A 74 -18.25 -13.33 -10.36
C VAL A 74 -17.31 -13.11 -11.55
N ASN A 75 -16.27 -13.92 -11.67
CA ASN A 75 -15.34 -13.84 -12.80
C ASN A 75 -16.03 -14.16 -14.12
N MET A 76 -16.88 -15.19 -14.15
CA MET A 76 -17.66 -15.52 -15.34
C MET A 76 -18.64 -14.40 -15.73
N ALA A 77 -19.32 -13.80 -14.75
CA ALA A 77 -20.19 -12.66 -14.98
C ALA A 77 -19.43 -11.46 -15.56
N MET A 78 -18.21 -11.18 -15.06
CA MET A 78 -17.34 -10.14 -15.60
C MET A 78 -16.95 -10.42 -17.07
N ILE A 79 -16.65 -11.67 -17.40
CA ILE A 79 -16.35 -12.10 -18.77
C ILE A 79 -17.57 -11.91 -19.68
N LYS A 80 -18.76 -12.31 -19.24
CA LYS A 80 -20.03 -12.13 -19.96
C LYS A 80 -20.31 -10.64 -20.24
N GLU A 81 -20.04 -9.79 -19.26
CA GLU A 81 -20.18 -8.33 -19.39
C GLU A 81 -19.16 -7.75 -20.40
N ALA A 82 -17.91 -8.21 -20.36
CA ALA A 82 -16.90 -7.83 -21.34
C ALA A 82 -17.26 -8.28 -22.77
N MET A 83 -17.79 -9.51 -22.92
CA MET A 83 -18.30 -10.03 -24.19
C MET A 83 -19.47 -9.21 -24.74
N SER A 84 -20.22 -8.55 -23.86
CA SER A 84 -21.32 -7.65 -24.22
C SER A 84 -20.83 -6.25 -24.64
N GLY A 85 -19.52 -6.03 -24.74
CA GLY A 85 -18.91 -4.78 -25.18
C GLY A 85 -18.54 -3.82 -24.05
N ASN A 86 -18.61 -4.24 -22.78
CA ASN A 86 -18.22 -3.39 -21.65
C ASN A 86 -16.69 -3.27 -21.54
N VAL A 87 -16.18 -2.12 -22.00
CA VAL A 87 -14.74 -1.81 -21.99
C VAL A 87 -14.15 -1.80 -20.58
N LYS A 88 -14.92 -1.43 -19.55
CA LYS A 88 -14.43 -1.43 -18.15
C LYS A 88 -14.25 -2.85 -17.63
N ALA A 89 -15.19 -3.74 -17.92
CA ALA A 89 -15.06 -5.17 -17.59
C ALA A 89 -13.86 -5.80 -18.30
N TYR A 90 -13.69 -5.50 -19.59
CA TYR A 90 -12.51 -5.92 -20.35
C TYR A 90 -11.20 -5.41 -19.74
N THR A 91 -11.16 -4.13 -19.37
CA THR A 91 -9.97 -3.51 -18.75
C THR A 91 -9.66 -4.16 -17.41
N ALA A 92 -10.68 -4.41 -16.58
CA ALA A 92 -10.52 -5.10 -15.31
C ALA A 92 -9.92 -6.50 -15.50
N ILE A 93 -10.43 -7.29 -16.45
CA ILE A 93 -9.89 -8.61 -16.79
C ILE A 93 -8.43 -8.52 -17.23
N ARG A 94 -8.14 -7.62 -18.19
CA ARG A 94 -6.78 -7.39 -18.72
C ARG A 94 -5.79 -7.09 -17.60
N ASP A 95 -6.17 -6.19 -16.70
CA ASP A 95 -5.32 -5.77 -15.57
C ASP A 95 -5.13 -6.92 -14.56
N THR A 96 -6.17 -7.74 -14.32
CA THR A 96 -6.09 -8.92 -13.45
C THR A 96 -5.14 -9.99 -13.97
N ILE A 97 -5.13 -10.25 -15.29
CA ILE A 97 -4.21 -11.23 -15.91
C ILE A 97 -2.80 -10.68 -16.15
N GLY A 98 -2.53 -9.43 -15.74
CA GLY A 98 -1.22 -8.80 -15.89
C GLY A 98 -0.87 -8.42 -17.32
N GLN A 99 -1.85 -8.37 -18.23
CA GLN A 99 -1.61 -7.86 -19.58
C GLN A 99 -1.39 -6.34 -19.51
N THR A 100 -0.28 -5.89 -20.10
CA THR A 100 0.08 -4.48 -20.16
C THR A 100 -0.10 -3.96 -21.59
N THR A 101 -0.61 -2.75 -21.72
CA THR A 101 -0.58 -2.00 -22.99
C THR A 101 0.66 -1.13 -23.13
N LYS A 102 1.55 -1.14 -22.13
CA LYS A 102 2.81 -0.39 -22.16
C LYS A 102 3.77 -1.05 -23.13
N SER A 103 4.52 -0.24 -23.86
CA SER A 103 5.60 -0.75 -24.70
C SER A 103 6.79 -1.23 -23.86
N GLU A 104 7.74 -1.91 -24.49
CA GLU A 104 8.98 -2.33 -23.82
C GLU A 104 9.78 -1.11 -23.33
N GLU A 105 9.77 -0.02 -24.11
CA GLU A 105 10.41 1.25 -23.75
C GLU A 105 9.77 1.89 -22.52
N ASP A 106 8.43 1.91 -22.44
CA ASP A 106 7.71 2.42 -21.26
C ASP A 106 8.06 1.65 -19.99
N ILE A 107 8.22 0.32 -20.11
CA ILE A 107 8.62 -0.55 -19.00
C ILE A 107 10.04 -0.22 -18.57
N LYS A 108 10.97 -0.09 -19.52
CA LYS A 108 12.37 0.24 -19.27
C LYS A 108 12.52 1.61 -18.60
N GLU A 109 11.80 2.62 -19.06
CA GLU A 109 11.80 3.94 -18.42
C GLU A 109 11.31 3.84 -16.97
N GLN A 110 10.25 3.06 -16.70
CA GLN A 110 9.79 2.85 -15.33
C GLN A 110 10.85 2.16 -14.47
N GLU A 111 11.56 1.18 -15.00
CA GLU A 111 12.63 0.48 -14.28
C GLU A 111 13.79 1.42 -13.94
N GLU A 112 14.26 2.21 -14.91
CA GLU A 112 15.32 3.20 -14.70
C GLU A 112 14.91 4.23 -13.65
N ARG A 113 13.67 4.73 -13.72
CA ARG A 113 13.12 5.65 -12.71
C ARG A 113 13.07 5.02 -11.32
N ILE A 114 12.67 3.74 -11.22
CA ILE A 114 12.66 3.01 -9.95
C ILE A 114 14.09 2.84 -9.41
N GLN A 115 15.06 2.55 -10.28
CA GLN A 115 16.47 2.44 -9.90
C GLN A 115 17.00 3.77 -9.37
N GLY A 116 16.74 4.89 -10.05
CA GLY A 116 17.10 6.23 -9.59
C GLY A 116 16.53 6.52 -8.20
N VAL A 117 15.23 6.30 -8.01
CA VAL A 117 14.58 6.49 -6.69
C VAL A 117 15.19 5.59 -5.61
N LYS A 118 15.57 4.34 -5.93
CA LYS A 118 16.25 3.45 -4.99
C LYS A 118 17.61 4.01 -4.58
N LEU A 119 18.42 4.46 -5.55
CA LEU A 119 19.74 5.05 -5.30
C LEU A 119 19.63 6.29 -4.43
N ASP A 120 18.71 7.20 -4.75
CA ASP A 120 18.45 8.41 -3.96
C ASP A 120 18.04 8.07 -2.52
N ASN A 121 17.16 7.09 -2.35
CA ASN A 121 16.75 6.64 -1.03
C ASN A 121 17.90 6.01 -0.24
N THR A 122 18.82 5.30 -0.91
CA THR A 122 20.01 4.75 -0.26
C THR A 122 20.99 5.84 0.14
N ALA A 123 21.24 6.83 -0.71
CA ALA A 123 22.10 7.97 -0.41
C ALA A 123 21.54 8.77 0.77
N LYS A 124 20.23 9.07 0.77
CA LYS A 124 19.56 9.75 1.89
C LYS A 124 19.66 8.96 3.20
N ARG A 125 19.55 7.63 3.14
CA ARG A 125 19.73 6.76 4.33
C ARG A 125 21.18 6.76 4.83
N GLN A 126 22.16 6.81 3.94
CA GLN A 126 23.58 6.89 4.32
C GLN A 126 23.94 8.24 4.92
N GLN A 127 23.46 9.34 4.33
CA GLN A 127 23.62 10.69 4.87
C GLN A 127 22.99 10.81 6.26
N ALA A 128 21.75 10.35 6.43
CA ALA A 128 21.08 10.37 7.74
C ALA A 128 21.88 9.58 8.81
N LYS A 129 22.46 8.42 8.44
CA LYS A 129 23.32 7.64 9.36
C LYS A 129 24.65 8.34 9.66
N ALA A 130 25.25 9.01 8.68
CA ALA A 130 26.50 9.73 8.86
C ALA A 130 26.31 10.95 9.77
N GLU A 131 25.23 11.71 9.55
CA GLU A 131 24.82 12.85 10.40
C GLU A 131 24.53 12.39 11.84
N GLU A 132 23.84 11.27 12.02
CA GLU A 132 23.58 10.68 13.34
C GLU A 132 24.88 10.23 14.04
N SER A 133 25.83 9.65 13.29
CA SER A 133 27.13 9.25 13.84
C SER A 133 28.02 10.44 14.19
N SER A 134 27.99 11.52 13.40
CA SER A 134 28.72 12.76 13.69
C SER A 134 28.15 13.42 14.94
N SER A 135 26.83 13.56 15.01
CA SER A 135 26.15 14.15 16.17
C SER A 135 26.42 13.37 17.46
N LEU A 136 26.55 12.05 17.39
CA LEU A 136 26.92 11.23 18.55
C LEU A 136 28.37 11.49 18.99
N ALA A 137 29.29 11.65 18.04
CA ALA A 137 30.69 11.96 18.33
C ALA A 137 30.84 13.34 18.99
N ASP A 138 30.15 14.35 18.46
CA ASP A 138 30.16 15.71 18.99
C ASP A 138 29.65 15.75 20.44
N ALA A 139 28.57 15.03 20.74
CA ALA A 139 28.01 14.93 22.09
C ALA A 139 28.95 14.22 23.09
N ILE A 140 29.75 13.26 22.65
CA ILE A 140 30.74 12.57 23.50
C ILE A 140 31.90 13.50 23.81
N GLU A 141 32.36 14.28 22.84
CA GLU A 141 33.46 15.23 23.02
C GLU A 141 33.08 16.38 23.96
N GLU A 142 31.87 16.92 23.83
CA GLU A 142 31.33 17.94 24.75
C GLU A 142 31.28 17.41 26.19
N ALA A 143 30.72 16.21 26.40
CA ALA A 143 30.64 15.59 27.72
C ALA A 143 32.01 15.23 28.34
N PHE A 144 33.04 14.97 27.51
CA PHE A 144 34.39 14.73 27.99
C PHE A 144 35.07 16.02 28.46
N ASN A 145 34.86 17.12 27.74
CA ASN A 145 35.43 18.43 28.08
C ASN A 145 34.80 19.00 29.36
N GLU A 146 33.48 18.89 29.52
CA GLU A 146 32.76 19.32 30.74
C GLU A 146 33.20 18.57 32.02
N ARG A 147 33.76 17.36 31.89
CA ARG A 147 34.18 16.54 33.03
C ARG A 147 35.63 16.80 33.48
N ASN A 148 36.40 17.51 32.66
CA ASN A 148 37.81 17.81 32.89
C ASN A 148 38.07 19.29 33.25
N GLU A 149 37.01 20.08 33.39
CA GLU A 149 36.98 21.40 34.06
C GLU A 149 36.47 21.27 35.51
#